data_AF-A0A7Y7HUB3-F1
#
_entry.id   AF-A0A7Y7HUB3-F1
#
_cell.length_a   1.000
_cell.length_b   1.000
_cell.length_c   1.000
_cell.angle_alpha   90.00
_cell.angle_beta   90.00
_cell.angle_gamma   90.00
#
_symmetry.space_group_name_H-M   'P 1'
#
loop_
_entity.id
_entity.type
_entity.pdbx_description
1 polymer ?
#
loop_
_entity_poly.entity_id
_entity_poly.type
_entity_poly.pdbx_seq_one_letter_code
_entity_poly.pdbx_strand_id
1 'polypeptide(L)'
;MKQVKEIHQLPPEQRVTFDQLSLHGQSVREIFARLNIDIRNASVLDTFLRNVDRLAARWREGNGQNVREMIDCTTAMRVFDAILAAQDDVSAIDCYHRIARKDVDLFSSIPSQGKDALWELQLLKELKSRGMNALLSEPDINVFVDEMTFPIACKKIYSINNLEGQLRSAGTQIKKSGGGGIVALNIDAQLPQNHLIVASRNNASRTLVRETENFLANNQSLFRRMFAAGKFDAVLVSVSCPVDNDDVRPRFNVATETLIWCPSGICSLESQARAEAFRAAMKLPLYPS
;
A
#
# COMPACT_ATOMS: atom_id res chain seq x y z
N MET A 1 -35.45 -5.74 -5.53
CA MET A 1 -34.67 -6.83 -4.91
C MET A 1 -33.63 -6.23 -3.99
N LYS A 2 -33.79 -6.44 -2.68
CA LYS A 2 -32.87 -6.02 -1.62
C LYS A 2 -31.97 -7.20 -1.28
N GLN A 3 -30.67 -7.09 -1.50
CA GLN A 3 -29.65 -7.83 -0.76
C GLN A 3 -28.27 -7.26 -1.09
N VAL A 4 -27.78 -6.35 -0.23
CA VAL A 4 -26.35 -6.22 0.06
C VAL A 4 -26.25 -5.90 1.55
N LYS A 5 -26.02 -6.92 2.36
CA LYS A 5 -25.58 -6.79 3.75
C LYS A 5 -24.66 -7.96 4.06
N GLU A 6 -23.45 -7.87 3.53
CA GLU A 6 -22.27 -8.38 4.22
C GLU A 6 -21.35 -7.19 4.42
N ILE A 7 -21.43 -6.61 5.62
CA ILE A 7 -20.41 -5.70 6.10
C ILE A 7 -19.25 -6.63 6.45
N HIS A 8 -18.30 -6.78 5.53
CA HIS A 8 -17.04 -7.44 5.82
C HIS A 8 -16.46 -6.79 7.07
N GLN A 9 -16.17 -7.59 8.10
CA GLN A 9 -15.46 -7.12 9.28
C GLN A 9 -14.09 -6.63 8.82
N LEU A 10 -13.97 -5.30 8.74
CA LEU A 10 -12.74 -4.60 8.37
C LEU A 10 -11.66 -4.86 9.43
N PRO A 11 -10.37 -4.89 9.04
CA PRO A 11 -9.27 -5.14 9.95
C PRO A 11 -9.27 -4.16 11.14
N PRO A 12 -8.70 -4.58 12.30
CA PRO A 12 -8.72 -3.78 13.51
C PRO A 12 -8.01 -2.46 13.25
N GLU A 13 -8.77 -1.39 13.40
CA GLU A 13 -8.32 -0.03 13.21
C GLU A 13 -7.10 0.23 14.08
N GLN A 14 -6.00 0.65 13.46
CA GLN A 14 -4.85 1.17 14.19
C GLN A 14 -5.29 2.44 14.91
N ARG A 15 -5.66 2.28 16.19
CA ARG A 15 -5.75 3.38 17.14
C ARG A 15 -4.33 3.90 17.30
N VAL A 16 -4.04 5.04 16.68
CA VAL A 16 -2.73 5.69 16.77
C VAL A 16 -2.86 6.86 17.73
N THR A 17 -2.39 6.64 18.95
CA THR A 17 -2.05 7.72 19.87
C THR A 17 -0.68 8.27 19.50
N PHE A 18 -0.42 9.53 19.80
CA PHE A 18 0.90 10.13 19.58
C PHE A 18 2.01 9.43 20.37
N ASP A 19 1.66 8.78 21.49
CA ASP A 19 2.57 7.95 22.26
C ASP A 19 3.02 6.72 21.47
N GLN A 20 2.10 6.04 20.78
CA GLN A 20 2.45 4.95 19.86
C GLN A 20 3.32 5.44 18.71
N LEU A 21 3.08 6.66 18.20
CA LEU A 21 3.92 7.23 17.13
C LEU A 21 5.37 7.45 17.59
N SER A 22 5.58 7.96 18.80
CA SER A 22 6.93 8.11 19.38
C SER A 22 7.60 6.75 19.61
N LEU A 23 6.88 5.77 20.16
CA LEU A 23 7.37 4.40 20.33
C LEU A 23 7.77 3.76 18.99
N HIS A 24 6.93 3.88 17.97
CA HIS A 24 7.22 3.37 16.63
C HIS A 24 8.44 4.07 16.03
N GLY A 25 8.57 5.39 16.22
CA GLY A 25 9.76 6.15 15.81
C GLY A 25 11.03 5.64 16.49
N GLN A 26 10.99 5.33 17.77
CA GLN A 26 12.13 4.73 18.48
C GLN A 26 12.47 3.35 17.92
N SER A 27 11.50 2.46 17.75
CA SER A 27 11.72 1.13 17.17
C SER A 27 12.30 1.20 15.75
N VAL A 28 11.86 2.16 14.94
CA VAL A 28 12.47 2.40 13.62
C VAL A 28 13.93 2.81 13.76
N ARG A 29 14.29 3.73 14.66
CA ARG A 29 15.71 4.09 14.89
C ARG A 29 16.55 2.88 15.30
N GLU A 30 16.02 2.03 16.19
CA GLU A 30 16.68 0.81 16.65
C GLU A 30 16.91 -0.19 15.52
N ILE A 31 15.94 -0.37 14.61
CA ILE A 31 16.10 -1.21 13.42
C ILE A 31 17.23 -0.70 12.54
N PHE A 32 17.23 0.59 12.19
CA PHE A 32 18.26 1.17 11.32
C PHE A 32 19.65 1.13 11.97
N ALA A 33 19.75 1.40 13.28
CA ALA A 33 20.99 1.30 14.03
C ALA A 33 21.52 -0.15 14.09
N ARG A 34 20.64 -1.13 14.39
CA ARG A 34 20.99 -2.56 14.43
C ARG A 34 21.50 -3.08 13.10
N LEU A 35 20.94 -2.58 11.99
CA LEU A 35 21.33 -2.95 10.63
C LEU A 35 22.50 -2.11 10.09
N ASN A 36 23.04 -1.16 10.87
CA ASN A 36 24.08 -0.23 10.45
C ASN A 36 23.72 0.54 9.16
N ILE A 37 22.48 1.01 9.05
CA ILE A 37 21.97 1.79 7.93
C ILE A 37 21.80 3.24 8.36
N ASP A 38 22.65 4.13 7.82
CA ASP A 38 22.53 5.56 8.07
C ASP A 38 21.29 6.16 7.40
N ILE A 39 20.45 6.81 8.19
CA ILE A 39 19.35 7.63 7.70
C ILE A 39 19.93 8.96 7.23
N ARG A 40 19.66 9.34 5.98
CA ARG A 40 20.17 10.60 5.42
C ARG A 40 19.65 11.80 6.24
N ASN A 41 20.57 12.63 6.72
CA ASN A 41 20.24 13.87 7.42
C ASN A 41 19.30 14.75 6.58
N ALA A 42 18.28 15.32 7.24
CA ALA A 42 17.25 16.14 6.63
C ALA A 42 16.44 15.44 5.52
N SER A 43 16.49 14.10 5.43
CA SER A 43 15.50 13.34 4.67
C SER A 43 14.11 13.46 5.29
N VAL A 44 13.08 13.09 4.55
CA VAL A 44 11.70 13.05 5.05
C VAL A 44 11.57 12.07 6.23
N LEU A 45 12.22 10.91 6.16
CA LEU A 45 12.24 9.95 7.27
C LEU A 45 12.91 10.53 8.51
N ASP A 46 14.09 11.14 8.38
CA ASP A 46 14.77 11.82 9.48
C ASP A 46 13.90 12.95 10.07
N THR A 47 13.22 13.70 9.21
CA THR A 47 12.30 14.76 9.62
C THR A 47 11.13 14.21 10.41
N PHE A 48 10.52 13.10 9.98
CA PHE A 48 9.48 12.41 10.77
C PHE A 48 10.03 11.98 12.12
N LEU A 49 11.16 11.27 12.15
CA LEU A 49 11.78 10.78 13.39
C LEU A 49 12.08 11.93 14.36
N ARG A 50 12.65 13.06 13.91
CA ARG A 50 12.89 14.22 14.79
C ARG A 50 11.60 14.87 15.28
N ASN A 51 10.56 14.89 14.46
CA ASN A 51 9.32 15.59 14.77
C ASN A 51 8.37 14.78 15.66
N VAL A 52 8.40 13.44 15.62
CA VAL A 52 7.40 12.63 16.35
C VAL A 52 7.48 12.81 17.87
N ASP A 53 8.68 12.95 18.43
CA ASP A 53 8.85 13.16 19.88
C ASP A 53 8.34 14.55 20.31
N ARG A 54 8.60 15.58 19.47
CA ARG A 54 8.09 16.93 19.66
C ARG A 54 6.56 16.99 19.56
N LEU A 55 5.98 16.28 18.59
CA LEU A 55 4.55 16.22 18.36
C LEU A 55 3.83 15.48 19.51
N ALA A 56 4.40 14.38 19.99
CA ALA A 56 3.88 13.68 21.15
C ALA A 56 3.88 14.54 22.43
N ALA A 57 4.96 15.28 22.69
CA ALA A 57 5.04 16.19 23.83
C ALA A 57 3.96 17.29 23.76
N ARG A 58 3.84 17.98 22.63
CA ARG A 58 2.84 19.04 22.43
C ARG A 58 1.41 18.51 22.61
N TRP A 59 1.12 17.33 22.06
CA TRP A 59 -0.20 16.73 22.16
C TRP A 59 -0.60 16.44 23.62
N ARG A 60 0.33 15.94 24.44
CA ARG A 60 0.10 15.73 25.89
C ARG A 60 -0.23 17.03 26.63
N GLU A 61 0.33 18.15 26.18
CA GLU A 61 0.07 19.49 26.71
C GLU A 61 -1.24 20.11 26.18
N GLY A 62 -2.02 19.39 25.36
CA GLY A 62 -3.24 19.90 24.73
C GLY A 62 -2.98 20.84 23.56
N ASN A 63 -1.72 20.95 23.10
CA ASN A 63 -1.29 21.82 22.01
C ASN A 63 -0.99 20.99 20.74
N GLY A 64 -1.36 21.46 19.55
CA GLY A 64 -0.99 20.80 18.28
C GLY A 64 -2.08 19.95 17.62
N GLN A 65 -3.18 20.60 17.28
CA GLN A 65 -4.33 19.98 16.59
C GLN A 65 -4.59 20.57 15.21
N ASN A 66 -3.60 21.25 14.60
CA ASN A 66 -3.82 21.76 13.25
C ASN A 66 -3.80 20.60 12.24
N VAL A 67 -4.60 20.74 11.17
CA VAL A 67 -4.80 19.67 10.19
C VAL A 67 -3.49 19.19 9.56
N ARG A 68 -2.51 20.09 9.38
CA ARG A 68 -1.22 19.74 8.78
C ARG A 68 -0.41 18.80 9.67
N GLU A 69 -0.32 19.10 10.97
CA GLU A 69 0.35 18.25 11.95
C GLU A 69 -0.29 16.86 12.01
N MET A 70 -1.62 16.77 11.93
CA MET A 70 -2.33 15.49 11.90
C MET A 70 -2.02 14.67 10.64
N ILE A 71 -1.96 15.32 9.48
CA ILE A 71 -1.58 14.70 8.22
C ILE A 71 -0.13 14.18 8.31
N ASP A 72 0.80 15.00 8.81
CA ASP A 72 2.21 14.61 8.94
C ASP A 72 2.39 13.42 9.91
N CYS A 73 1.64 13.38 11.02
CA CYS A 73 1.65 12.25 11.97
C CYS A 73 1.11 10.97 11.33
N THR A 74 0.00 11.09 10.61
CA THR A 74 -0.66 9.97 9.94
C THR A 74 0.26 9.37 8.87
N THR A 75 0.95 10.23 8.12
CA THR A 75 1.96 9.82 7.15
C THR A 75 3.16 9.17 7.82
N ALA A 76 3.72 9.78 8.88
CA ALA A 76 4.83 9.21 9.64
C ALA A 76 4.49 7.82 10.17
N MET A 77 3.28 7.64 10.71
CA MET A 77 2.82 6.33 11.19
C MET A 77 2.78 5.30 10.06
N ARG A 78 2.22 5.68 8.90
CA ARG A 78 2.16 4.82 7.72
C ARG A 78 3.56 4.39 7.25
N VAL A 79 4.58 5.26 7.40
CA VAL A 79 5.98 4.92 7.12
C VAL A 79 6.53 3.95 8.17
N PHE A 80 6.38 4.28 9.46
CA PHE A 80 6.94 3.49 10.55
C PHE A 80 6.35 2.09 10.60
N ASP A 81 5.04 1.96 10.49
CA ASP A 81 4.38 0.66 10.52
C ASP A 81 4.83 -0.26 9.38
N ALA A 82 5.07 0.28 8.20
CA ALA A 82 5.56 -0.51 7.07
C ALA A 82 6.98 -1.04 7.35
N ILE A 83 7.83 -0.20 7.95
CA ILE A 83 9.18 -0.61 8.36
C ILE A 83 9.10 -1.69 9.45
N LEU A 84 8.29 -1.48 10.48
CA LEU A 84 8.11 -2.39 11.61
C LEU A 84 7.54 -3.74 11.19
N ALA A 85 6.61 -3.76 10.23
CA ALA A 85 6.04 -5.00 9.70
C ALA A 85 7.07 -5.91 9.00
N ALA A 86 8.23 -5.36 8.62
CA ALA A 86 9.32 -6.08 7.97
C ALA A 86 10.55 -6.26 8.86
N GLN A 87 10.50 -5.89 10.15
CA GLN A 87 11.69 -5.79 11.02
C GLN A 87 12.49 -7.08 11.20
N ASP A 88 11.83 -8.23 11.03
CA ASP A 88 12.38 -9.58 11.16
C ASP A 88 12.66 -10.23 9.79
N ASP A 89 12.36 -9.53 8.69
CA ASP A 89 12.56 -10.01 7.32
C ASP A 89 13.92 -9.55 6.80
N VAL A 90 14.88 -10.48 6.73
CA VAL A 90 16.24 -10.21 6.24
C VAL A 90 16.25 -9.71 4.80
N SER A 91 15.23 -10.04 4.01
CA SER A 91 15.10 -9.57 2.62
C SER A 91 14.68 -8.10 2.53
N ALA A 92 14.30 -7.46 3.64
CA ALA A 92 13.90 -6.05 3.66
C ALA A 92 15.07 -5.05 3.63
N ILE A 93 16.33 -5.51 3.74
CA ILE A 93 17.52 -4.64 3.82
C ILE A 93 17.59 -3.65 2.65
N ASP A 94 17.33 -4.10 1.42
CA ASP A 94 17.37 -3.23 0.24
C ASP A 94 16.24 -2.17 0.27
N CYS A 95 15.06 -2.53 0.79
CA CYS A 95 13.99 -1.58 1.02
C CYS A 95 14.40 -0.51 2.03
N TYR A 96 15.04 -0.92 3.14
CA TYR A 96 15.52 0.00 4.16
C TYR A 96 16.58 0.96 3.63
N HIS A 97 17.54 0.49 2.83
CA HIS A 97 18.50 1.37 2.18
C HIS A 97 17.85 2.40 1.25
N ARG A 98 16.85 1.99 0.46
CA ARG A 98 16.09 2.92 -0.40
C ARG A 98 15.33 3.95 0.42
N ILE A 99 14.64 3.52 1.48
CA ILE A 99 13.85 4.38 2.37
C ILE A 99 14.73 5.38 3.14
N ALA A 100 15.89 4.96 3.65
CA ALA A 100 16.80 5.84 4.39
C ALA A 100 17.47 6.93 3.52
N ARG A 101 17.69 6.64 2.23
CA ARG A 101 18.51 7.50 1.35
C ARG A 101 17.72 8.32 0.36
N LYS A 102 16.50 7.91 0.03
CA LYS A 102 15.64 8.51 -1.00
C LYS A 102 14.41 9.13 -0.38
N ASP A 103 13.71 9.94 -1.16
CA ASP A 103 12.50 10.62 -0.72
C ASP A 103 11.37 9.61 -0.44
N VAL A 104 10.61 9.85 0.64
CA VAL A 104 9.44 9.08 1.07
C VAL A 104 8.20 9.95 1.26
N ASP A 105 8.20 11.20 0.76
CA ASP A 105 7.03 12.08 0.80
C ASP A 105 5.88 11.55 -0.07
N LEU A 106 4.90 10.93 0.60
CA LEU A 106 3.74 10.30 -0.02
C LEU A 106 2.79 11.28 -0.72
N PHE A 107 2.88 12.60 -0.44
CA PHE A 107 2.05 13.62 -1.10
C PHE A 107 2.66 14.15 -2.39
N SER A 108 3.96 13.93 -2.58
CA SER A 108 4.65 14.32 -3.80
C SER A 108 4.36 13.32 -4.93
N SER A 109 3.99 13.83 -6.10
CA SER A 109 3.86 13.03 -7.33
C SER A 109 5.20 12.73 -8.01
N ILE A 110 6.31 13.28 -7.50
CA ILE A 110 7.65 13.06 -8.05
C ILE A 110 8.08 11.61 -7.77
N PRO A 111 8.46 10.80 -8.78
CA PRO A 111 8.90 9.43 -8.55
C PRO A 111 10.10 9.33 -7.60
N SER A 112 10.10 8.33 -6.71
CA SER A 112 11.23 8.05 -5.83
C SER A 112 11.31 6.56 -5.49
N GLN A 113 12.51 6.01 -5.58
CA GLN A 113 12.81 4.64 -5.15
C GLN A 113 12.47 4.38 -3.67
N GLY A 114 12.52 5.42 -2.82
CA GLY A 114 12.13 5.30 -1.41
C GLY A 114 10.63 5.08 -1.25
N LYS A 115 9.82 5.74 -2.09
CA LYS A 115 8.36 5.54 -2.12
C LYS A 115 7.97 4.21 -2.71
N ASP A 116 8.70 3.75 -3.72
CA ASP A 116 8.49 2.43 -4.32
C ASP A 116 8.79 1.32 -3.29
N ALA A 117 9.93 1.41 -2.60
CA ALA A 117 10.28 0.51 -1.50
C ALA A 117 9.26 0.54 -0.35
N LEU A 118 8.79 1.74 0.01
CA LEU A 118 7.77 1.88 1.04
C LEU A 118 6.44 1.24 0.62
N TRP A 119 6.07 1.31 -0.66
CA TRP A 119 4.89 0.61 -1.16
C TRP A 119 5.04 -0.91 -1.06
N GLU A 120 6.20 -1.46 -1.41
CA GLU A 120 6.48 -2.90 -1.24
C GLU A 120 6.29 -3.33 0.24
N LEU A 121 6.85 -2.58 1.19
CA LEU A 121 6.68 -2.87 2.62
C LEU A 121 5.23 -2.71 3.10
N GLN A 122 4.49 -1.74 2.57
CA GLN A 122 3.08 -1.54 2.91
C GLN A 122 2.21 -2.69 2.42
N LEU A 123 2.43 -3.15 1.19
CA LEU A 123 1.71 -4.31 0.67
C LEU A 123 2.08 -5.57 1.45
N LEU A 124 3.35 -5.77 1.79
CA LEU A 124 3.79 -6.88 2.64
C LEU A 124 3.07 -6.86 4.01
N LYS A 125 2.99 -5.69 4.66
CA LYS A 125 2.25 -5.51 5.91
C LYS A 125 0.79 -5.92 5.73
N GLU A 126 0.13 -5.46 4.66
CA GLU A 126 -1.27 -5.79 4.38
C GLU A 126 -1.45 -7.31 4.22
N LEU A 127 -0.62 -7.96 3.39
CA LEU A 127 -0.66 -9.40 3.14
C LEU A 127 -0.47 -10.20 4.44
N LYS A 128 0.57 -9.88 5.22
CA LYS A 128 0.84 -10.54 6.51
C LYS A 128 -0.30 -10.32 7.51
N SER A 129 -0.88 -9.11 7.55
CA SER A 129 -2.01 -8.80 8.45
C SER A 129 -3.27 -9.61 8.13
N ARG A 130 -3.41 -10.07 6.89
CA ARG A 130 -4.49 -10.96 6.43
C ARG A 130 -4.17 -12.44 6.64
N GLY A 131 -3.06 -12.76 7.30
CA GLY A 131 -2.62 -14.12 7.59
C GLY A 131 -1.93 -14.82 6.41
N MET A 132 -1.54 -14.09 5.37
CA MET A 132 -0.84 -14.68 4.24
C MET A 132 0.63 -14.94 4.56
N ASN A 133 1.16 -16.04 4.06
CA ASN A 133 2.60 -16.29 4.04
C ASN A 133 3.21 -15.49 2.89
N ALA A 134 3.78 -14.32 3.20
CA ALA A 134 4.34 -13.39 2.22
C ALA A 134 5.77 -12.98 2.60
N LEU A 135 6.67 -12.96 1.62
CA LEU A 135 8.09 -12.65 1.78
C LEU A 135 8.58 -11.69 0.69
N LEU A 136 9.47 -10.77 1.04
CA LEU A 136 10.17 -9.94 0.05
C LEU A 136 11.14 -10.80 -0.74
N SER A 137 10.99 -10.80 -2.06
CA SER A 137 11.84 -11.52 -3.01
C SER A 137 11.43 -11.15 -4.43
N GLU A 138 12.33 -11.33 -5.40
CA GLU A 138 12.03 -11.05 -6.80
C GLU A 138 10.75 -11.80 -7.25
N PRO A 139 9.80 -11.12 -7.91
CA PRO A 139 9.96 -9.81 -8.54
C PRO A 139 9.89 -8.60 -7.59
N ASP A 140 9.15 -8.69 -6.48
CA ASP A 140 9.17 -7.72 -5.37
C ASP A 140 8.65 -8.42 -4.08
N ILE A 141 7.54 -9.17 -4.19
CA ILE A 141 6.98 -10.03 -3.11
C ILE A 141 6.60 -11.39 -3.69
N ASN A 142 6.83 -12.46 -2.94
CA ASN A 142 6.22 -13.77 -3.20
C ASN A 142 5.23 -14.13 -2.09
N VAL A 143 4.05 -14.61 -2.48
CA VAL A 143 3.01 -15.07 -1.56
C VAL A 143 2.74 -16.55 -1.77
N PHE A 144 2.66 -17.30 -0.69
CA PHE A 144 2.43 -18.75 -0.69
C PHE A 144 1.03 -19.05 -0.17
N VAL A 145 0.21 -19.69 -1.00
CA VAL A 145 -1.12 -20.18 -0.63
C VAL A 145 -1.20 -21.64 -1.04
N ASP A 146 -1.32 -22.52 -0.06
CA ASP A 146 -1.19 -23.97 -0.25
C ASP A 146 0.10 -24.31 -1.02
N GLU A 147 0.01 -25.08 -2.10
CA GLU A 147 1.14 -25.46 -2.96
C GLU A 147 1.44 -24.43 -4.07
N MET A 148 0.74 -23.29 -4.08
CA MET A 148 0.90 -22.25 -5.11
C MET A 148 1.75 -21.09 -4.61
N THR A 149 2.66 -20.64 -5.48
CA THR A 149 3.39 -19.38 -5.32
C THR A 149 2.82 -18.30 -6.24
N PHE A 150 2.61 -17.11 -5.69
CA PHE A 150 2.12 -15.92 -6.38
C PHE A 150 3.20 -14.84 -6.36
N PRO A 151 4.00 -14.71 -7.45
CA PRO A 151 4.92 -13.60 -7.58
C PRO A 151 4.14 -12.31 -7.81
N ILE A 152 4.48 -11.26 -7.06
CA ILE A 152 3.83 -9.95 -7.09
C ILE A 152 4.85 -8.90 -7.49
N ALA A 153 4.63 -8.28 -8.65
CA ALA A 153 5.39 -7.11 -9.09
C ALA A 153 4.68 -5.83 -8.64
N CYS A 154 5.32 -5.07 -7.77
CA CYS A 154 4.83 -3.82 -7.19
C CYS A 154 5.19 -2.63 -8.08
N LYS A 155 4.21 -1.77 -8.38
CA LYS A 155 4.40 -0.53 -9.15
C LYS A 155 3.58 0.62 -8.56
N LYS A 156 4.25 1.72 -8.20
CA LYS A 156 3.56 3.00 -7.97
C LYS A 156 3.27 3.69 -9.31
N ILE A 157 2.03 4.10 -9.50
CA ILE A 157 1.60 4.84 -10.70
C ILE A 157 1.65 6.32 -10.37
N TYR A 158 2.74 6.98 -10.79
CA TYR A 158 2.92 8.43 -10.67
C TYR A 158 2.27 9.21 -11.82
N SER A 159 2.11 8.57 -12.99
CA SER A 159 1.50 9.15 -14.18
C SER A 159 0.87 8.08 -15.05
N ILE A 160 -0.35 8.34 -15.53
CA ILE A 160 -1.08 7.46 -16.46
C ILE A 160 -0.31 7.26 -17.77
N ASN A 161 0.44 8.27 -18.23
CA ASN A 161 1.21 8.19 -19.47
C ASN A 161 2.26 7.06 -19.44
N ASN A 162 2.73 6.69 -18.25
CA ASN A 162 3.73 5.63 -18.07
C ASN A 162 3.10 4.28 -17.69
N LEU A 163 1.78 4.18 -17.52
CA LEU A 163 1.10 2.98 -17.04
C LEU A 163 1.41 1.75 -17.91
N GLU A 164 1.33 1.88 -19.23
CA GLU A 164 1.64 0.77 -20.14
C GLU A 164 3.08 0.27 -19.98
N GLY A 165 4.05 1.17 -19.87
CA GLY A 165 5.44 0.81 -19.63
C GLY A 165 5.63 0.06 -18.32
N GLN A 166 4.96 0.50 -17.25
CA GLN A 166 4.99 -0.15 -15.95
C GLN A 166 4.37 -1.56 -16.00
N LEU A 167 3.22 -1.73 -16.67
CA LEU A 167 2.58 -3.04 -16.84
C LEU A 167 3.44 -4.01 -17.64
N ARG A 168 4.09 -3.55 -18.71
CA ARG A 168 5.01 -4.38 -19.50
C ARG A 168 6.23 -4.82 -18.69
N SER A 169 6.80 -3.90 -17.91
CA SER A 169 7.92 -4.18 -17.01
C SER A 169 7.52 -5.22 -15.95
N ALA A 170 6.40 -4.99 -15.26
CA ALA A 170 5.88 -5.89 -14.23
C ALA A 170 5.59 -7.30 -14.79
N GLY A 171 4.93 -7.40 -15.94
CA GLY A 171 4.68 -8.69 -16.60
C GLY A 171 5.97 -9.40 -17.02
N THR A 172 7.04 -8.66 -17.35
CA THR A 172 8.35 -9.25 -17.63
C THR A 172 9.00 -9.82 -16.37
N GLN A 173 8.90 -9.12 -15.24
CA GLN A 173 9.40 -9.60 -13.95
C GLN A 173 8.64 -10.87 -13.49
N ILE A 174 7.31 -10.87 -13.60
CA ILE A 174 6.47 -12.04 -13.29
C ILE A 174 6.83 -13.23 -14.17
N LYS A 175 6.97 -13.03 -15.49
CA LYS A 175 7.33 -14.11 -16.41
C LYS A 175 8.67 -14.75 -16.08
N LYS A 176 9.65 -13.98 -15.60
CA LYS A 176 10.95 -14.51 -15.16
C LYS A 176 10.85 -15.41 -13.92
N SER A 177 9.77 -15.28 -13.15
CA SER A 177 9.55 -16.00 -11.89
C SER A 177 8.75 -17.30 -12.06
N GLY A 178 8.61 -17.81 -13.29
CA GLY A 178 7.92 -19.08 -13.56
C GLY A 178 6.58 -18.96 -14.28
N GLY A 179 6.13 -17.73 -14.57
CA GLY A 179 4.84 -17.47 -15.24
C GLY A 179 3.66 -17.49 -14.26
N GLY A 180 2.61 -16.72 -14.58
CA GLY A 180 1.49 -16.47 -13.67
C GLY A 180 1.89 -15.63 -12.44
N GLY A 181 1.11 -14.62 -12.10
CA GLY A 181 1.43 -13.70 -11.00
C GLY A 181 0.54 -12.47 -10.98
N ILE A 182 0.83 -11.56 -10.07
CA ILE A 182 -0.02 -10.41 -9.79
C ILE A 182 0.77 -9.13 -10.01
N VAL A 183 0.18 -8.18 -10.72
CA VAL A 183 0.71 -6.82 -10.76
C VAL A 183 0.00 -6.00 -9.69
N ALA A 184 0.73 -5.53 -8.69
CA ALA A 184 0.20 -4.70 -7.61
C ALA A 184 0.50 -3.23 -7.86
N LEU A 185 -0.54 -2.47 -8.15
CA LEU A 185 -0.51 -1.05 -8.47
C LEU A 185 -0.91 -0.22 -7.25
N ASN A 186 -0.09 0.75 -6.89
CA ASN A 186 -0.51 1.81 -5.98
C ASN A 186 -0.78 3.10 -6.77
N ILE A 187 -1.97 3.67 -6.57
CA ILE A 187 -2.45 4.83 -7.34
C ILE A 187 -2.60 6.10 -6.46
N ASP A 188 -1.95 6.16 -5.30
CA ASP A 188 -2.04 7.33 -4.39
C ASP A 188 -1.72 8.64 -5.11
N ALA A 189 -0.72 8.63 -6.00
CA ALA A 189 -0.29 9.81 -6.74
C ALA A 189 -1.27 10.23 -7.85
N GLN A 190 -2.35 9.47 -8.08
CA GLN A 190 -3.46 9.84 -8.96
C GLN A 190 -4.55 10.60 -8.21
N LEU A 191 -4.53 10.60 -6.88
CA LEU A 191 -5.37 11.49 -6.09
C LEU A 191 -4.86 12.95 -6.20
N PRO A 192 -5.73 13.95 -5.98
CA PRO A 192 -5.29 15.34 -5.87
C PRO A 192 -4.17 15.50 -4.82
N GLN A 193 -3.21 16.39 -5.08
CA GLN A 193 -2.14 16.65 -4.09
C GLN A 193 -2.74 17.22 -2.79
N ASN A 194 -2.18 16.80 -1.66
CA ASN A 194 -2.66 17.17 -0.31
C ASN A 194 -4.15 16.87 -0.09
N HIS A 195 -4.68 15.84 -0.73
CA HIS A 195 -6.07 15.44 -0.53
C HIS A 195 -6.28 14.87 0.88
N LEU A 196 -7.28 15.41 1.57
CA LEU A 196 -7.80 14.92 2.84
C LEU A 196 -9.29 14.67 2.64
N ILE A 197 -9.73 13.44 2.88
CA ILE A 197 -11.16 13.12 2.83
C ILE A 197 -11.77 13.43 4.20
N VAL A 198 -12.71 14.37 4.23
CA VAL A 198 -13.52 14.67 5.43
C VAL A 198 -14.87 14.00 5.27
N ALA A 199 -15.04 12.81 5.85
CA ALA A 199 -16.25 12.02 5.73
C ALA A 199 -16.28 10.93 6.81
N SER A 200 -17.45 10.36 7.09
CA SER A 200 -17.53 9.12 7.87
C SER A 200 -16.70 8.01 7.23
N ARG A 201 -16.27 7.02 8.02
CA ARG A 201 -15.45 5.90 7.51
C ARG A 201 -16.05 5.27 6.26
N ASN A 202 -17.34 4.95 6.29
CA ASN A 202 -18.00 4.25 5.19
C ASN A 202 -18.01 5.09 3.91
N ASN A 203 -18.14 6.40 4.03
CA ASN A 203 -18.11 7.30 2.88
C ASN A 203 -16.68 7.47 2.35
N ALA A 204 -15.68 7.57 3.22
CA ALA A 204 -14.28 7.60 2.80
C ALA A 204 -13.88 6.32 2.05
N SER A 205 -14.25 5.16 2.57
CA SER A 205 -14.07 3.85 1.92
C SER A 205 -14.73 3.81 0.54
N ARG A 206 -16.00 4.21 0.43
CA ARG A 206 -16.72 4.28 -0.86
C ARG A 206 -16.05 5.22 -1.87
N THR A 207 -15.56 6.37 -1.42
CA THR A 207 -14.81 7.30 -2.27
C THR A 207 -13.57 6.63 -2.83
N LEU A 208 -12.76 6.00 -1.99
CA LEU A 208 -11.53 5.32 -2.42
C LEU A 208 -11.80 4.11 -3.32
N VAL A 209 -12.83 3.31 -3.04
CA VAL A 209 -13.28 2.24 -3.95
C VAL A 209 -13.62 2.83 -5.32
N ARG A 210 -14.40 3.91 -5.37
CA ARG A 210 -14.74 4.58 -6.64
C ARG A 210 -13.51 5.06 -7.40
N GLU A 211 -12.48 5.57 -6.72
CA GLU A 211 -11.22 5.95 -7.37
C GLU A 211 -10.50 4.75 -8.00
N THR A 212 -10.47 3.60 -7.32
CA THR A 212 -9.90 2.37 -7.88
C THR A 212 -10.72 1.83 -9.05
N GLU A 213 -12.05 1.89 -8.99
CA GLU A 213 -12.95 1.49 -10.07
C GLU A 213 -12.80 2.41 -11.30
N ASN A 214 -12.78 3.73 -11.09
CA ASN A 214 -12.56 4.72 -12.15
C ASN A 214 -11.20 4.51 -12.83
N PHE A 215 -10.14 4.26 -12.05
CA PHE A 215 -8.82 3.97 -12.59
C PHE A 215 -8.83 2.74 -13.51
N LEU A 216 -9.47 1.65 -13.09
CA LEU A 216 -9.62 0.44 -13.90
C LEU A 216 -10.46 0.68 -15.16
N ALA A 217 -11.61 1.32 -15.03
CA ALA A 217 -12.54 1.62 -16.13
C ALA A 217 -11.88 2.49 -17.20
N ASN A 218 -11.21 3.58 -16.80
CA ASN A 218 -10.55 4.51 -17.72
C ASN A 218 -9.39 3.87 -18.49
N ASN A 219 -8.79 2.80 -17.94
CA ASN A 219 -7.65 2.10 -18.54
C ASN A 219 -8.00 0.68 -19.01
N GLN A 220 -9.29 0.36 -19.12
CA GLN A 220 -9.77 -1.01 -19.34
C GLN A 220 -9.19 -1.65 -20.62
N SER A 221 -9.12 -0.88 -21.72
CA SER A 221 -8.57 -1.36 -23.00
C SER A 221 -7.11 -1.81 -22.87
N LEU A 222 -6.29 -1.03 -22.16
CA LEU A 222 -4.88 -1.36 -21.89
C LEU A 222 -4.76 -2.65 -21.07
N PHE A 223 -5.50 -2.75 -19.98
CA PHE A 223 -5.48 -3.94 -19.14
C PHE A 223 -5.95 -5.19 -19.88
N ARG A 224 -7.07 -5.11 -20.61
CA ARG A 224 -7.58 -6.22 -21.42
C ARG A 224 -6.54 -6.72 -22.42
N ARG A 225 -5.80 -5.81 -23.07
CA ARG A 225 -4.69 -6.17 -23.96
C ARG A 225 -3.55 -6.89 -23.22
N MET A 226 -3.20 -6.44 -22.01
CA MET A 226 -2.15 -7.09 -21.21
C MET A 226 -2.56 -8.48 -20.70
N PHE A 227 -3.82 -8.65 -20.29
CA PHE A 227 -4.38 -9.95 -19.92
C PHE A 227 -4.44 -10.92 -21.10
N ALA A 228 -4.93 -10.46 -22.27
CA ALA A 228 -4.97 -11.28 -23.48
C ALA A 228 -3.58 -11.72 -23.94
N ALA A 229 -2.54 -10.92 -23.63
CA ALA A 229 -1.14 -11.26 -23.90
C ALA A 229 -0.52 -12.18 -22.83
N GLY A 230 -1.29 -12.64 -21.84
CA GLY A 230 -0.84 -13.56 -20.78
C GLY A 230 0.29 -12.99 -19.92
N LYS A 231 0.29 -11.67 -19.67
CA LYS A 231 1.39 -11.01 -18.94
C LYS A 231 1.37 -11.25 -17.44
N PHE A 232 0.19 -11.48 -16.87
CA PHE A 232 -0.06 -11.70 -15.45
C PHE A 232 -1.48 -12.26 -15.28
N ASP A 233 -1.76 -12.85 -14.12
CA ASP A 233 -3.05 -13.49 -13.80
C ASP A 233 -4.08 -12.49 -13.30
N ALA A 234 -3.64 -11.49 -12.53
CA ALA A 234 -4.50 -10.47 -11.95
C ALA A 234 -3.76 -9.13 -11.79
N VAL A 235 -4.56 -8.07 -11.64
CA VAL A 235 -4.10 -6.76 -11.18
C VAL A 235 -4.72 -6.47 -9.83
N LEU A 236 -3.89 -6.13 -8.86
CA LEU A 236 -4.29 -5.60 -7.56
C LEU A 236 -4.11 -4.08 -7.61
N VAL A 237 -5.14 -3.30 -7.35
CA VAL A 237 -5.08 -1.83 -7.32
C VAL A 237 -5.36 -1.35 -5.90
N SER A 238 -4.42 -0.63 -5.32
CA SER A 238 -4.53 -0.06 -3.98
C SER A 238 -4.44 1.46 -4.02
N VAL A 239 -5.27 2.12 -3.22
CA VAL A 239 -5.24 3.56 -3.00
C VAL A 239 -5.32 3.84 -1.51
N SER A 240 -4.53 4.79 -1.06
CA SER A 240 -4.49 5.22 0.33
C SER A 240 -4.57 6.74 0.43
N CYS A 241 -5.33 7.24 1.41
CA CYS A 241 -5.50 8.67 1.64
C CYS A 241 -5.64 8.96 3.14
N PRO A 242 -5.09 10.08 3.65
CA PRO A 242 -5.49 10.60 4.95
C PRO A 242 -6.98 10.90 4.98
N VAL A 243 -7.62 10.55 6.09
CA VAL A 243 -9.04 10.75 6.33
C VAL A 243 -9.26 11.42 7.68
N ASP A 244 -10.18 12.37 7.70
CA ASP A 244 -10.74 12.97 8.91
C ASP A 244 -12.17 12.42 9.07
N ASN A 245 -12.28 11.37 9.90
CA ASN A 245 -13.54 10.67 10.15
C ASN A 245 -14.22 11.20 11.42
N ASP A 246 -15.39 11.80 11.25
CA ASP A 246 -16.20 12.31 12.36
C ASP A 246 -16.75 11.21 13.29
N ASP A 247 -16.94 10.01 12.76
CA ASP A 247 -17.60 8.86 13.40
C ASP A 247 -16.67 7.88 14.12
N VAL A 248 -15.34 8.06 14.07
CA VAL A 248 -14.38 7.15 14.73
C VAL A 248 -13.32 7.88 15.56
N ARG A 249 -12.64 7.12 16.42
CA ARG A 249 -11.54 7.62 17.27
C ARG A 249 -10.32 6.68 17.17
N PRO A 250 -9.12 7.20 16.84
CA PRO A 250 -8.81 8.60 16.55
C PRO A 250 -9.52 9.09 15.28
N ARG A 251 -9.78 10.40 15.22
CA ARG A 251 -10.54 11.06 14.14
C ARG A 251 -9.75 11.05 12.82
N PHE A 252 -8.46 11.37 12.91
CA PHE A 252 -7.54 11.35 11.77
C PHE A 252 -6.88 9.98 11.64
N ASN A 253 -6.96 9.38 10.44
CA ASN A 253 -6.36 8.08 10.12
C ASN A 253 -5.95 8.03 8.64
N VAL A 254 -5.39 6.91 8.19
CA VAL A 254 -5.31 6.53 6.77
C VAL A 254 -6.46 5.58 6.46
N ALA A 255 -7.22 5.86 5.40
CA ALA A 255 -8.04 4.85 4.76
C ALA A 255 -7.26 4.26 3.58
N THR A 256 -7.31 2.94 3.44
CA THR A 256 -6.72 2.20 2.32
C THR A 256 -7.78 1.28 1.75
N GLU A 257 -7.96 1.35 0.44
CA GLU A 257 -8.83 0.43 -0.28
C GLU A 257 -8.01 -0.31 -1.33
N THR A 258 -8.30 -1.60 -1.46
CA THR A 258 -7.61 -2.49 -2.38
C THR A 258 -8.66 -3.29 -3.15
N LEU A 259 -8.60 -3.26 -4.48
CA LEU A 259 -9.41 -4.07 -5.37
C LEU A 259 -8.53 -5.03 -6.15
N ILE A 260 -9.03 -6.23 -6.44
CA ILE A 260 -8.39 -7.15 -7.39
C ILE A 260 -9.28 -7.34 -8.61
N TRP A 261 -8.65 -7.40 -9.78
CA TRP A 261 -9.32 -7.63 -11.04
C TRP A 261 -8.62 -8.70 -11.89
N CYS A 262 -9.41 -9.64 -12.38
CA CYS A 262 -9.07 -10.63 -13.38
C CYS A 262 -10.29 -10.76 -14.32
N PRO A 263 -10.25 -10.25 -15.56
CA PRO A 263 -11.42 -10.26 -16.44
C PRO A 263 -11.72 -11.68 -16.95
N SER A 264 -12.95 -12.13 -16.71
CA SER A 264 -13.46 -13.39 -17.24
C SER A 264 -13.51 -13.37 -18.78
N GLY A 265 -13.28 -14.53 -19.40
CA GLY A 265 -13.32 -14.69 -20.86
C GLY A 265 -12.13 -14.09 -21.63
N ILE A 266 -11.20 -13.40 -20.95
CA ILE A 266 -9.94 -12.91 -21.53
C ILE A 266 -8.76 -13.71 -21.00
N CYS A 267 -8.71 -13.94 -19.69
CA CYS A 267 -7.65 -14.71 -19.06
C CYS A 267 -7.85 -16.21 -19.32
N SER A 268 -6.76 -16.99 -19.31
CA SER A 268 -6.86 -18.46 -19.32
C SER A 268 -7.61 -18.96 -18.08
N LEU A 269 -8.18 -20.18 -18.15
CA LEU A 269 -8.84 -20.79 -16.99
C LEU A 269 -7.89 -20.95 -15.80
N GLU A 270 -6.62 -21.25 -16.07
CA GLU A 270 -5.58 -21.35 -15.04
C GLU A 270 -5.33 -20.00 -14.37
N SER A 271 -5.16 -18.92 -15.15
CA SER A 271 -4.99 -17.56 -14.61
C SER A 271 -6.20 -17.12 -13.79
N GLN A 272 -7.42 -17.45 -14.23
CA GLN A 272 -8.64 -17.15 -13.47
C GLN A 272 -8.69 -17.92 -12.14
N ALA A 273 -8.35 -19.21 -12.15
CA ALA A 273 -8.31 -20.03 -10.95
C ALA A 273 -7.26 -19.53 -9.94
N ARG A 274 -6.08 -19.15 -10.44
CA ARG A 274 -5.01 -18.55 -9.61
C ARG A 274 -5.44 -17.21 -9.02
N ALA A 275 -5.99 -16.32 -9.83
CA ALA A 275 -6.49 -15.03 -9.37
C ALA A 275 -7.57 -15.17 -8.29
N GLU A 276 -8.49 -16.12 -8.47
CA GLU A 276 -9.55 -16.40 -7.50
C GLU A 276 -9.01 -17.01 -6.21
N ALA A 277 -8.07 -17.95 -6.29
CA ALA A 277 -7.41 -18.52 -5.10
C ALA A 277 -6.70 -17.43 -4.29
N PHE A 278 -5.95 -16.54 -4.96
CA PHE A 278 -5.31 -15.41 -4.29
C PHE A 278 -6.35 -14.47 -3.67
N ARG A 279 -7.39 -14.07 -4.41
CA ARG A 279 -8.46 -13.20 -3.92
C ARG A 279 -9.13 -13.78 -2.68
N ALA A 280 -9.47 -15.07 -2.72
CA ALA A 280 -10.13 -15.76 -1.62
C ALA A 280 -9.24 -15.77 -0.36
N ALA A 281 -7.95 -16.07 -0.50
CA ALA A 281 -6.99 -16.02 0.59
C ALA A 281 -6.82 -14.60 1.16
N MET A 282 -6.80 -13.58 0.29
CA MET A 282 -6.76 -12.16 0.66
C MET A 282 -8.07 -11.65 1.27
N LYS A 283 -9.20 -12.35 1.08
CA LYS A 283 -10.56 -11.90 1.43
C LYS A 283 -10.90 -10.53 0.81
N LEU A 284 -10.56 -10.35 -0.47
CA LEU A 284 -10.79 -9.10 -1.18
C LEU A 284 -12.10 -9.11 -2.00
N PRO A 285 -12.75 -7.94 -2.17
CA PRO A 285 -13.81 -7.78 -3.15
C PRO A 285 -13.25 -7.95 -4.57
N LEU A 286 -14.06 -8.55 -5.46
CA LEU A 286 -13.74 -8.69 -6.87
C LEU A 286 -14.30 -7.50 -7.65
N TYR A 287 -13.47 -6.85 -8.47
CA TYR A 287 -13.97 -5.85 -9.41
C TYR A 287 -14.83 -6.54 -10.49
N PRO A 288 -16.08 -6.11 -10.73
CA PRO A 288 -16.97 -6.75 -11.68
C PRO A 288 -16.43 -6.67 -13.11
N SER A 289 -16.56 -7.77 -13.87
CA SER A 289 -16.10 -7.87 -15.27
C SER A 289 -17.06 -7.22 -16.25
#